data_AF-A0A7I7VX37-F1
#
_entry.id   AF-A0A7I7VX37-F1
#
_cell.length_a   1.000
_cell.length_b   1.000
_cell.length_c   1.000
_cell.angle_alpha   90.00
_cell.angle_beta   90.00
_cell.angle_gamma   90.00
#
_symmetry.space_group_name_H-M   'P 1'
#
loop_
_entity.id
_entity.type
_entity.pdbx_description
1 polymer ?
#
loop_
_entity_poly.entity_id
_entity_poly.type
_entity_poly.pdbx_seq_one_letter_code
_entity_poly.pdbx_strand_id
1 'polypeptide(L)'
;MPYRLAPHVPLLVVKDEVGRNHHCYQHNTGVIPYLNDQQREHFLRLGLVEEIDDKPQPAKAEQPDDGEPAKPAKVASKEAWVDYGVSKGHDRAELEALNKQDLVELLG
;
A
#
# COMPACT_ATOMS: atom_id res chain seq x y z
N MET A 1 20.08 -14.03 -5.44
CA MET A 1 19.33 -12.80 -5.74
C MET A 1 18.35 -12.60 -4.60
N PRO A 2 18.34 -11.44 -3.92
CA PRO A 2 17.42 -11.18 -2.82
C PRO A 2 16.00 -10.89 -3.34
N TYR A 3 15.00 -11.26 -2.54
CA TYR A 3 13.58 -11.03 -2.82
C TYR A 3 13.00 -10.12 -1.76
N ARG A 4 11.92 -9.41 -2.08
CA ARG A 4 11.12 -8.69 -1.06
C ARG A 4 9.73 -9.29 -0.96
N LEU A 5 9.11 -9.15 0.22
CA LEU A 5 7.68 -9.45 0.39
C LEU A 5 6.85 -8.41 -0.35
N ALA A 6 5.77 -8.87 -0.98
CA ALA A 6 4.78 -7.98 -1.56
C ALA A 6 4.04 -7.20 -0.46
N PRO A 7 3.60 -5.96 -0.74
CA PRO A 7 3.07 -5.05 0.28
C PRO A 7 1.72 -5.50 0.89
N HIS A 8 1.00 -6.40 0.22
CA HIS A 8 -0.25 -6.98 0.74
C HIS A 8 -0.03 -8.22 1.62
N VAL A 9 1.22 -8.68 1.78
CA VAL A 9 1.56 -9.88 2.54
C VAL A 9 2.13 -9.48 3.90
N PRO A 10 1.38 -9.61 5.00
CA PRO A 10 1.82 -9.18 6.33
C PRO A 10 2.97 -10.03 6.89
N LEU A 11 2.95 -11.34 6.58
CA LEU A 11 3.94 -12.33 7.02
C LEU A 11 4.08 -13.42 5.95
N LEU A 12 5.32 -13.79 5.64
CA LEU A 12 5.63 -14.96 4.84
C LEU A 12 6.60 -15.87 5.59
N VAL A 13 6.30 -17.16 5.61
CA VAL A 13 7.21 -18.18 6.19
C VAL A 13 8.00 -18.81 5.05
N VAL A 14 9.31 -18.56 5.04
CA VAL A 14 10.23 -19.05 4.02
C VAL A 14 11.15 -20.11 4.61
N LYS A 15 11.68 -21.00 3.77
CA LYS A 15 12.69 -21.97 4.21
C LYS A 15 14.05 -21.52 3.76
N ASP A 16 14.99 -21.55 4.68
CA ASP A 16 16.40 -21.27 4.38
C ASP A 16 17.10 -22.48 3.74
N GLU A 17 18.36 -22.34 3.34
CA GLU A 17 19.20 -23.41 2.75
C GLU A 17 19.29 -24.65 3.64
N VAL A 18 19.20 -24.47 4.96
CA VAL A 18 19.24 -25.54 5.97
C VAL A 18 17.84 -26.12 6.26
N GLY A 19 16.79 -25.65 5.57
CA GLY A 19 15.41 -26.10 5.72
C GLY A 19 14.68 -25.55 6.95
N ARG A 20 15.26 -24.57 7.64
CA ARG A 20 14.63 -23.88 8.79
C ARG A 20 13.60 -22.88 8.32
N ASN A 21 12.50 -22.75 9.07
CA ASN A 21 11.46 -21.77 8.80
C ASN A 21 11.87 -20.39 9.33
N HIS A 22 11.88 -19.39 8.46
CA HIS A 22 12.10 -17.98 8.78
C HIS A 22 10.81 -17.20 8.60
N HIS A 23 10.45 -16.43 9.63
CA HIS A 23 9.29 -15.55 9.61
C HIS A 23 9.72 -14.18 9.09
N CYS A 24 9.33 -13.85 7.87
CA CYS A 24 9.62 -12.56 7.26
C CYS A 24 8.38 -11.67 7.36
N TYR A 25 8.51 -10.57 8.10
CA TYR A 25 7.45 -9.58 8.29
C TYR A 25 7.66 -8.40 7.35
N GLN A 26 6.58 -7.95 6.73
CA GLN A 26 6.60 -6.81 5.79
C GLN A 26 7.28 -5.57 6.39
N HIS A 27 6.99 -5.25 7.65
CA HIS A 27 7.39 -3.98 8.28
C HIS A 27 8.82 -3.93 8.84
N ASN A 28 9.55 -5.05 8.92
CA ASN A 28 10.83 -5.09 9.63
C ASN A 28 11.94 -5.87 8.92
N THR A 29 11.58 -6.95 8.22
CA THR A 29 12.54 -7.85 7.55
C THR A 29 11.94 -8.28 6.23
N GLY A 30 11.45 -7.30 5.48
CA GLY A 30 10.78 -7.50 4.20
C GLY A 30 11.70 -8.02 3.10
N VAL A 31 12.98 -8.26 3.38
CA VAL A 31 13.98 -8.79 2.43
C VAL A 31 14.31 -10.23 2.79
N ILE A 32 14.09 -11.13 1.82
CA ILE A 32 14.40 -12.54 1.88
C ILE A 32 15.74 -12.74 1.14
N PRO A 33 16.82 -13.16 1.83
CA PRO A 33 18.14 -13.29 1.23
C PRO A 33 18.21 -14.45 0.22
N TYR A 34 17.43 -15.49 0.46
CA TYR A 34 17.45 -16.73 -0.32
C TYR A 34 16.07 -17.39 -0.36
N LEU A 35 15.72 -17.94 -1.53
CA LEU A 35 14.58 -18.83 -1.75
C LEU A 35 15.07 -20.00 -2.60
N ASN A 36 14.65 -21.21 -2.25
CA ASN A 36 14.83 -22.36 -3.15
C ASN A 36 13.94 -22.22 -4.40
N ASP A 37 14.24 -22.97 -5.47
CA ASP A 37 13.54 -22.86 -6.75
C ASP A 37 12.03 -23.09 -6.65
N GLN A 38 11.61 -24.07 -5.84
CA GLN A 38 10.19 -24.40 -5.67
C GLN A 38 9.42 -23.26 -4.98
N GLN A 39 10.00 -22.69 -3.91
CA GLN A 39 9.41 -21.58 -3.17
C GLN A 39 9.42 -20.30 -4.00
N ARG A 40 10.51 -20.04 -4.72
CA ARG A 40 10.63 -18.90 -5.63
C ARG A 40 9.50 -18.91 -6.66
N GLU A 41 9.37 -19.98 -7.44
CA GLU A 41 8.35 -20.06 -8.49
C GLU A 41 6.94 -19.97 -7.91
N HIS A 42 6.69 -20.65 -6.79
CA HIS A 42 5.38 -20.62 -6.15
C HIS A 42 5.02 -19.23 -5.63
N PHE A 43 5.95 -18.55 -4.94
CA PHE A 43 5.71 -17.23 -4.37
C PHE A 43 5.64 -16.14 -5.42
N LEU A 44 6.45 -16.20 -6.48
CA LEU A 44 6.36 -15.27 -7.62
C LEU A 44 5.03 -15.42 -8.35
N ARG A 45 4.59 -16.65 -8.62
CA ARG A 45 3.31 -16.93 -9.28
C ARG A 45 2.11 -16.43 -8.48
N LEU A 46 2.18 -16.52 -7.15
CA LEU A 46 1.13 -16.04 -6.26
C LEU A 46 1.24 -14.54 -5.95
N GLY A 47 2.28 -13.86 -6.45
CA GLY A 47 2.54 -12.45 -6.16
C GLY A 47 2.92 -12.17 -4.71
N LEU A 48 3.40 -13.17 -3.96
CA LEU A 48 3.76 -13.02 -2.54
C LEU A 48 5.14 -12.40 -2.34
N VAL A 49 6.02 -12.53 -3.33
CA VAL A 49 7.37 -11.97 -3.33
C VAL A 49 7.67 -11.30 -4.66
N GLU A 50 8.58 -10.33 -4.63
CA GLU A 50 9.09 -9.64 -5.80
C GLU A 50 10.63 -9.75 -5.83
N GLU A 51 11.21 -9.90 -7.01
CA GLU A 51 12.67 -9.89 -7.20
C GLU A 51 13.23 -8.48 -6.99
N ILE A 52 14.28 -8.35 -6.17
CA ILE A 52 14.98 -7.08 -5.99
C ILE A 52 16.12 -7.05 -7.02
N ASP A 53 15.95 -6.26 -8.08
CA ASP A 53 17.04 -5.95 -9.01
C ASP A 53 17.93 -4.86 -8.38
N ASP A 54 19.20 -5.16 -8.13
CA ASP A 54 20.23 -4.22 -7.64
C ASP A 54 20.64 -3.24 -8.76
N LYS A 55 19.67 -2.54 -9.33
CA LYS A 55 19.89 -1.24 -9.94
C LYS A 55 19.35 -0.22 -8.96
N PRO A 56 20.03 0.91 -8.72
CA PRO A 56 19.41 2.05 -8.05
C PRO A 56 18.26 2.52 -8.96
N GLN A 57 17.10 1.92 -8.74
CA GLN A 57 15.86 2.33 -9.34
C GLN A 57 15.57 3.69 -8.71
N PRO A 58 15.59 4.80 -9.47
CA PRO A 58 15.22 6.09 -8.91
C PRO A 58 13.84 5.90 -8.32
N ALA A 59 13.68 6.25 -7.04
CA ALA A 59 12.44 6.19 -6.26
C ALA A 59 11.21 6.21 -7.17
N LYS A 60 10.74 5.02 -7.57
CA LYS A 60 9.61 4.90 -8.47
C LYS A 60 8.44 4.61 -7.58
N ALA A 61 7.88 5.73 -7.13
CA ALA A 61 6.53 5.93 -6.66
C ALA A 61 6.09 4.94 -5.57
N GLU A 62 5.73 5.51 -4.42
CA GLU A 62 4.40 5.28 -3.88
C GLU A 62 3.56 4.40 -4.82
N GLN A 63 3.27 3.19 -4.34
CA GLN A 63 1.95 2.61 -4.47
C GLN A 63 0.94 3.74 -4.78
N PRO A 64 -0.01 3.60 -5.71
CA PRO A 64 -1.25 4.29 -5.48
C PRO A 64 -1.73 3.73 -4.12
N ASP A 65 -1.41 4.45 -3.05
CA ASP A 65 -2.35 4.70 -1.99
C ASP A 65 -3.63 4.96 -2.77
N ASP A 66 -4.55 4.00 -2.68
CA ASP A 66 -5.88 4.12 -3.23
C ASP A 66 -6.31 5.56 -2.96
N GLY A 67 -6.44 6.34 -4.03
CA GLY A 67 -6.25 7.79 -4.02
C GLY A 67 -7.20 8.51 -3.09
N GLU A 68 -6.94 8.44 -1.80
CA GLU A 68 -7.58 9.25 -0.81
C GLU A 68 -6.78 10.54 -0.81
N PRO A 69 -7.31 11.63 -1.40
CA PRO A 69 -6.70 12.94 -1.21
C PRO A 69 -6.47 13.11 0.28
N ALA A 70 -5.31 13.59 0.72
CA ALA A 70 -5.08 13.77 2.15
C ALA A 70 -6.22 14.62 2.74
N LYS A 71 -6.79 14.19 3.89
CA LYS A 71 -7.90 14.88 4.55
C LYS A 71 -7.65 16.39 4.57
N PRO A 72 -8.50 17.21 3.93
CA PRO A 72 -8.31 18.65 3.92
C PRO A 72 -8.32 19.18 5.35
N ALA A 73 -7.51 20.21 5.62
CA ALA A 73 -7.52 20.83 6.93
C ALA A 73 -8.92 21.38 7.26
N LYS A 74 -9.32 21.37 8.54
CA LYS A 74 -10.63 21.92 8.98
C LYS A 74 -10.86 23.39 8.55
N VAL A 75 -9.78 24.11 8.26
CA VAL A 75 -9.81 25.50 7.76
C VAL A 75 -9.96 25.61 6.24
N ALA A 76 -9.82 24.52 5.47
CA ALA A 76 -9.91 24.51 4.01
C ALA A 76 -11.28 24.95 3.48
N SER A 77 -11.35 25.39 2.22
CA SER A 77 -12.59 25.85 1.57
C SER A 77 -13.59 24.71 1.37
N LYS A 78 -14.88 25.04 1.25
CA LYS A 78 -15.96 24.07 0.98
C LYS A 78 -15.65 23.22 -0.27
N GLU A 79 -15.14 23.84 -1.32
CA GLU A 79 -14.77 23.16 -2.57
C GLU A 79 -13.70 22.07 -2.37
N ALA A 80 -12.72 22.29 -1.48
CA ALA A 80 -11.69 21.30 -1.18
C ALA A 80 -12.26 20.07 -0.43
N TRP A 81 -13.30 20.28 0.38
CA TRP A 81 -14.02 19.19 1.05
C TRP A 81 -14.96 18.44 0.10
N VAL A 82 -15.57 19.13 -0.86
CA VAL A 82 -16.38 18.52 -1.92
C VAL A 82 -15.49 17.63 -2.81
N ASP A 83 -14.34 18.13 -3.24
CA ASP A 83 -13.39 17.37 -4.07
C ASP A 83 -12.84 16.12 -3.35
N TYR A 84 -12.54 16.26 -2.05
CA TYR A 84 -12.17 15.13 -1.19
C TYR A 84 -13.32 14.11 -1.06
N GLY A 85 -14.55 14.57 -0.85
CA GLY A 85 -15.72 13.69 -0.76
C GLY A 85 -16.00 12.95 -2.07
N VAL A 86 -15.84 13.61 -3.22
CA VAL A 86 -15.99 12.97 -4.54
C VAL A 86 -14.92 11.91 -4.75
N SER A 87 -13.69 12.17 -4.33
CA SER A 87 -12.60 11.19 -4.37
C SER A 87 -12.83 10.00 -3.43
N LYS A 88 -13.60 10.20 -2.34
CA LYS A 88 -14.09 9.14 -1.44
C LYS A 88 -15.29 8.36 -1.98
N GLY A 89 -15.81 8.73 -3.16
CA GLY A 89 -16.97 8.09 -3.79
C GLY A 89 -18.33 8.68 -3.40
N HIS A 90 -18.38 9.85 -2.75
CA HIS A 90 -19.63 10.57 -2.51
C HIS A 90 -20.05 11.40 -3.72
N ASP A 91 -21.36 11.60 -3.91
CA ASP A 91 -21.87 12.39 -5.02
C ASP A 91 -21.59 13.89 -4.82
N ARG A 92 -21.07 14.55 -5.86
CA ARG A 92 -20.73 15.96 -5.81
C ARG A 92 -21.93 16.85 -5.48
N ALA A 93 -23.12 16.55 -6.01
CA ALA A 93 -24.30 17.38 -5.79
C ALA A 93 -24.76 17.35 -4.33
N GLU A 94 -24.65 16.19 -3.69
CA GLU A 94 -24.97 16.01 -2.26
C GLU A 94 -23.97 16.78 -1.38
N LEU A 95 -22.68 16.71 -1.71
CA LEU A 95 -21.63 17.45 -0.98
C LEU A 95 -21.74 18.97 -1.16
N GLU A 96 -22.13 19.43 -2.35
CA GLU A 96 -22.37 20.86 -2.61
C GLU A 96 -23.64 21.37 -1.92
N ALA A 97 -24.62 20.50 -1.63
CA ALA A 97 -25.80 20.84 -0.84
C ALA A 97 -25.50 20.97 0.66
N LEU A 98 -24.49 20.24 1.16
CA LEU A 98 -24.06 20.28 2.56
C LEU A 98 -23.26 21.54 2.90
N ASN A 99 -23.27 21.96 4.16
CA ASN A 99 -22.40 23.04 4.63
C ASN A 99 -21.01 22.52 4.96
N LYS A 100 -20.04 23.43 5.01
CA LYS A 100 -18.63 23.08 5.33
C LYS A 100 -18.51 22.31 6.65
N GLN A 101 -19.33 22.60 7.66
CA GLN A 101 -19.31 21.87 8.93
C GLN A 101 -19.77 20.42 8.76
N ASP A 102 -20.92 20.19 8.12
CA ASP A 102 -21.41 18.85 7.81
C ASP A 102 -20.42 18.05 6.95
N LEU A 103 -19.77 18.69 5.98
CA LEU A 103 -18.72 18.05 5.18
C LEU A 103 -17.52 17.61 6.03
N VAL A 104 -17.08 18.45 6.98
CA VAL A 104 -15.99 18.12 7.91
C VAL A 104 -16.40 17.00 8.87
N GLU A 105 -17.65 16.96 9.32
CA GLU A 105 -18.16 15.91 10.22
C GLU A 105 -18.38 14.57 9.50
N LEU A 106 -18.79 14.60 8.23
CA LEU A 106 -19.02 13.41 7.42
C LEU A 106 -17.71 12.75 6.94
N LEU A 107 -16.70 13.56 6.64
CA LEU A 107 -15.47 13.14 5.95
C LEU A 107 -14.20 13.20 6.83
N GLY A 108 -14.26 13.89 7.97
CA GLY A 108 -13.15 14.11 8.91
C GLY A 108 -13.04 13.04 9.98
#